data_AF-A0ABD6QFT9-F1
#
_entry.id   AF-A0ABD6QFT9-F1
#
_cell.length_a   1.000
_cell.length_b   1.000
_cell.length_c   1.000
_cell.angle_alpha   90.00
_cell.angle_beta   90.00
_cell.angle_gamma   90.00
#
_symmetry.space_group_name_H-M   'P 1'
#
loop_
_entity.id
_entity.type
_entity.pdbx_description
1 polymer ?
#
loop_
_entity_poly.entity_id
_entity_poly.type
_entity_poly.pdbx_seq_one_letter_code
_entity_poly.pdbx_strand_id
1 'polypeptide(L)'
;MSTPTPSAAVLDALAALRAAFDGIHVMHECSDECPADCDLGDYSEAAYRHHDERNFDAREEIHERAEGLVAALDEWLGRAVAEVRTAR
;
A
#
# COMPACT_ATOMS: atom_id res chain seq x y z
N MET A 1 0.31 25.95 17.17
CA MET A 1 1.43 25.14 16.66
C MET A 1 1.15 24.88 15.19
N SER A 2 2.10 25.16 14.30
CA SER A 2 1.95 24.83 12.88
C SER A 2 2.20 23.33 12.70
N THR A 3 1.38 22.67 11.88
CA THR A 3 1.64 21.30 11.46
C THR A 3 2.94 21.28 10.65
N PRO A 4 3.93 20.42 10.98
CA PRO A 4 5.13 20.30 10.15
C PRO A 4 4.72 19.89 8.73
N THR A 5 5.49 20.32 7.74
CA THR A 5 5.30 19.85 6.35
C THR A 5 5.91 18.45 6.22
N PRO A 6 5.19 17.46 5.63
CA PRO A 6 5.72 16.11 5.42
C PRO A 6 7.05 16.12 4.68
N SER A 7 7.97 15.26 5.11
CA SER A 7 9.22 15.05 4.36
C SER A 7 8.96 14.33 3.03
N ALA A 8 9.87 14.49 2.07
CA ALA A 8 9.80 13.75 0.79
C ALA A 8 9.72 12.23 1.02
N ALA A 9 10.49 11.70 1.98
CA ALA A 9 10.47 10.28 2.33
C ALA A 9 9.08 9.78 2.76
N VAL A 10 8.30 10.61 3.50
CA VAL A 10 6.92 10.26 3.89
C VAL A 10 6.01 10.23 2.66
N LEU A 11 6.16 11.18 1.74
CA LEU A 11 5.36 11.23 0.51
C LEU A 11 5.67 10.04 -0.41
N ASP A 12 6.95 9.69 -0.56
CA ASP A 12 7.40 8.56 -1.37
C ASP A 12 6.93 7.23 -0.78
N ALA A 13 7.04 7.06 0.55
CA ALA A 13 6.54 5.86 1.23
C ALA A 13 5.02 5.72 1.11
N LEU A 14 4.27 6.82 1.19
CA LEU A 14 2.82 6.82 0.98
C LEU A 14 2.46 6.44 -0.45
N ALA A 15 3.17 6.98 -1.44
CA ALA A 15 2.97 6.64 -2.85
C ALA A 15 3.27 5.16 -3.11
N ALA A 16 4.35 4.63 -2.52
CA ALA A 16 4.72 3.22 -2.62
C ALA A 16 3.66 2.30 -1.99
N LEU A 17 3.16 2.63 -0.78
CA LEU A 17 2.07 1.87 -0.16
C LEU A 17 0.80 1.90 -1.01
N ARG A 18 0.48 3.05 -1.62
CA ARG A 18 -0.69 3.17 -2.49
C ARG A 18 -0.56 2.30 -3.75
N ALA A 19 0.63 2.25 -4.35
CA ALA A 19 0.89 1.40 -5.50
C ALA A 19 0.83 -0.10 -5.14
N ALA A 20 1.25 -0.49 -3.93
CA ALA A 20 1.17 -1.88 -3.48
C ALA A 20 -0.28 -2.40 -3.40
N PHE A 21 -1.26 -1.53 -3.14
CA PHE A 21 -2.68 -1.92 -3.17
C PHE A 21 -3.15 -2.38 -4.56
N ASP A 22 -2.52 -1.92 -5.64
CA ASP A 22 -2.84 -2.36 -7.00
C ASP A 22 -2.42 -3.83 -7.24
N GLY A 23 -1.60 -4.40 -6.34
CA GLY A 23 -1.21 -5.81 -6.35
C GLY A 23 -2.33 -6.77 -5.89
N ILE A 24 -3.29 -6.27 -5.10
CA ILE A 24 -4.41 -7.07 -4.59
C ILE A 24 -5.30 -7.50 -5.76
N HIS A 25 -5.44 -8.81 -5.89
CA HIS A 25 -6.36 -9.42 -6.81
C HIS A 25 -7.75 -9.50 -6.18
N VAL A 26 -8.76 -9.01 -6.89
CA VAL A 26 -10.16 -9.09 -6.47
C VAL A 26 -10.87 -10.01 -7.43
N MET A 27 -11.32 -11.19 -6.94
CA MET A 27 -12.31 -11.97 -7.69
C MET A 27 -13.60 -11.15 -7.76
N HIS A 28 -14.03 -10.80 -8.97
CA HIS A 28 -15.35 -10.23 -9.19
C HIS A 28 -16.14 -11.14 -10.13
N GLU A 29 -17.46 -11.09 -10.02
CA GLU A 29 -18.30 -11.71 -11.03
C GLU A 29 -18.11 -10.94 -12.34
N CYS A 30 -17.75 -11.65 -13.41
CA CYS A 30 -17.67 -11.04 -14.73
C CYS A 30 -19.06 -10.56 -15.17
N SER A 31 -19.14 -9.34 -15.69
CA SER A 31 -20.32 -8.76 -16.30
C SER A 31 -20.02 -8.32 -17.73
N ASP A 32 -21.04 -7.87 -18.46
CA ASP A 32 -20.90 -7.34 -19.83
C ASP A 32 -20.00 -6.08 -19.89
N GLU A 33 -19.66 -5.48 -18.75
CA GLU A 33 -18.78 -4.31 -18.63
C GLU A 33 -17.29 -4.70 -18.45
N CYS A 34 -16.98 -5.99 -18.33
CA CYS A 34 -15.61 -6.45 -18.13
C CYS A 34 -14.77 -6.31 -19.41
N PRO A 35 -13.47 -5.99 -19.27
CA PRO A 35 -12.51 -6.09 -20.37
C PRO A 35 -12.52 -7.49 -21.01
N ALA A 36 -12.24 -7.56 -22.31
CA ALA A 36 -12.26 -8.82 -23.07
C ALA A 36 -11.22 -9.86 -22.58
N ASP A 37 -10.22 -9.42 -21.83
CA ASP A 37 -9.17 -10.22 -21.19
C ASP A 37 -9.43 -10.47 -19.69
N CYS A 38 -10.66 -10.26 -19.23
CA CYS A 38 -11.03 -10.53 -17.85
C CYS A 38 -11.06 -12.04 -17.57
N ASP A 39 -9.95 -12.55 -17.01
CA ASP A 39 -9.70 -13.96 -16.69
C ASP A 39 -10.50 -14.47 -15.45
N LEU A 40 -11.48 -13.70 -14.99
CA LEU A 40 -12.22 -13.91 -13.73
C LEU A 40 -13.51 -14.72 -13.89
N GLY A 41 -13.72 -15.35 -15.05
CA GLY A 41 -14.79 -16.32 -15.29
C GLY A 41 -14.43 -17.75 -14.86
N ASP A 42 -13.18 -18.01 -14.49
CA ASP A 42 -12.73 -19.31 -13.97
C ASP A 42 -12.95 -19.38 -12.45
N TYR A 43 -13.99 -20.12 -12.06
CA TYR A 43 -14.32 -20.41 -10.66
C TYR A 43 -13.81 -21.78 -10.20
N SER A 44 -12.82 -22.35 -10.91
CA SER A 44 -12.19 -23.60 -10.49
C SER A 44 -11.40 -23.42 -9.18
N GLU A 45 -11.20 -24.53 -8.46
CA GLU A 45 -10.37 -24.54 -7.26
C GLU A 45 -8.94 -24.04 -7.52
N ALA A 46 -8.41 -24.30 -8.72
CA ALA A 46 -7.10 -23.84 -9.12
C ALA A 46 -7.03 -22.30 -9.25
N ALA A 47 -8.07 -21.67 -9.83
CA ALA A 47 -8.16 -20.21 -9.93
C ALA A 47 -8.27 -19.55 -8.54
N TYR A 48 -9.06 -20.13 -7.63
CA TYR A 48 -9.14 -19.66 -6.24
C TYR A 48 -7.79 -19.78 -5.51
N ARG A 49 -7.09 -20.91 -5.68
CA ARG A 49 -5.76 -21.09 -5.10
C ARG A 49 -4.78 -20.04 -5.62
N HIS A 50 -4.77 -19.80 -6.92
CA HIS A 50 -3.91 -18.79 -7.53
C HIS A 50 -4.24 -17.37 -7.03
N HIS A 51 -5.53 -17.02 -6.90
CA HIS A 51 -5.96 -15.77 -6.29
C HIS A 51 -5.45 -15.62 -4.86
N ASP A 52 -5.54 -16.66 -4.05
CA ASP A 52 -5.13 -16.63 -2.65
C ASP A 52 -3.61 -16.52 -2.50
N GLU A 53 -2.85 -17.27 -3.31
CA GLU A 53 -1.38 -17.18 -3.38
C GLU A 53 -0.93 -15.77 -3.79
N ARG A 54 -1.52 -15.22 -4.86
CA ARG A 54 -1.22 -13.84 -5.28
C ARG A 54 -1.55 -12.82 -4.20
N ASN A 55 -2.70 -12.97 -3.53
CA ASN A 55 -3.09 -12.07 -2.46
C ASN A 55 -2.27 -12.25 -1.19
N PHE A 56 -1.69 -13.42 -0.96
CA PHE A 56 -0.73 -13.63 0.10
C PHE A 56 0.51 -12.78 -0.15
N ASP A 57 1.12 -12.91 -1.33
CA ASP A 57 2.32 -12.14 -1.71
C ASP A 57 2.05 -10.62 -1.68
N ALA A 58 0.90 -10.19 -2.22
CA ALA A 58 0.52 -8.77 -2.20
C ALA A 58 0.33 -8.23 -0.78
N ARG A 59 -0.18 -9.03 0.15
CA ARG A 59 -0.32 -8.63 1.57
C ARG A 59 1.02 -8.50 2.27
N GLU A 60 1.99 -9.37 1.94
CA GLU A 60 3.36 -9.23 2.45
C GLU A 60 4.00 -7.94 1.94
N GLU A 61 3.88 -7.63 0.65
CA GLU A 61 4.40 -6.38 0.10
C GLU A 61 3.74 -5.14 0.75
N ILE A 62 2.41 -5.14 0.90
CA ILE A 62 1.69 -4.06 1.58
C ILE A 62 2.20 -3.89 3.02
N HIS A 63 2.43 -4.99 3.74
CA HIS A 63 2.95 -4.95 5.09
C HIS A 63 4.33 -4.28 5.13
N GLU A 64 5.25 -4.70 4.28
CA GLU A 64 6.58 -4.09 4.16
C GLU A 64 6.52 -2.59 3.84
N ARG A 65 5.65 -2.17 2.90
CA ARG A 65 5.48 -0.75 2.57
C ARG A 65 4.87 0.04 3.72
N ALA A 66 3.94 -0.56 4.47
CA ALA A 66 3.35 0.08 5.64
C ALA A 66 4.38 0.27 6.76
N GLU A 67 5.23 -0.73 7.02
CA GLU A 67 6.35 -0.58 7.96
C GLU A 67 7.33 0.51 7.52
N GLY A 68 7.64 0.58 6.22
CA GLY A 68 8.45 1.66 5.64
C GLY A 68 7.83 3.05 5.84
N LEU A 69 6.50 3.18 5.68
CA LEU A 69 5.79 4.43 5.95
C LEU A 69 5.83 4.81 7.44
N VAL A 70 5.64 3.85 8.35
CA VAL A 70 5.74 4.09 9.80
C VAL A 70 7.13 4.58 10.16
N ALA A 71 8.19 3.94 9.66
CA ALA A 71 9.56 4.36 9.90
C ALA A 71 9.84 5.79 9.39
N ALA A 72 9.34 6.14 8.20
CA ALA A 72 9.48 7.48 7.64
C ALA A 72 8.74 8.55 8.47
N LEU A 73 7.56 8.20 9.00
CA LEU A 73 6.78 9.08 9.88
C LEU A 73 7.49 9.29 11.22
N ASP A 74 7.99 8.22 11.84
CA ASP A 74 8.74 8.30 13.11
C ASP A 74 9.97 9.19 12.98
N GLU A 75 10.74 9.01 11.90
CA GLU A 75 11.93 9.81 11.63
C GLU A 75 11.57 11.30 11.40
N TRP A 76 10.52 11.57 10.63
CA TRP A 76 10.06 12.93 10.35
C TRP A 76 9.51 13.65 11.59
N LEU A 77 8.64 13.00 12.35
CA LEU A 77 8.05 13.56 13.57
C LEU A 77 9.12 13.70 14.67
N GLY A 78 10.04 12.74 14.78
CA GLY A 78 11.18 12.83 15.70
C GLY A 78 12.05 14.06 15.45
N ARG A 79 12.37 14.34 14.18
CA ARG A 79 13.09 15.58 13.77
C ARG A 79 12.29 16.84 14.07
N ALA A 80 11.00 16.87 13.69
CA ALA A 80 10.15 18.04 13.90
C ALA A 80 10.04 18.42 15.39
N VAL A 81 9.93 17.42 16.28
CA VAL A 81 9.90 17.67 17.74
C VAL A 81 11.23 18.20 18.25
N ALA A 82 12.36 17.72 17.74
CA ALA A 82 13.68 18.20 18.14
C ALA A 82 13.90 19.67 17.71
N GLU A 83 13.54 20.03 16.49
CA GLU A 83 13.67 21.39 15.95
C GLU A 83 12.85 22.42 16.76
N VAL A 84 11.62 22.08 17.12
CA VAL A 84 10.76 22.92 17.97
C VAL A 84 11.37 23.16 19.35
N ARG A 85 12.07 22.17 19.91
CA ARG A 85 12.73 22.30 21.22
C ARG A 85 13.97 23.17 21.18
N THR A 86 14.73 23.16 20.08
CA THR A 86 15.91 24.01 19.91
C THR A 86 15.58 25.46 19.57
N ALA A 87 14.40 25.72 19.02
CA ALA A 87 13.96 27.07 18.64
C ALA A 87 13.30 27.87 19.79
N ARG A 88 13.26 27.32 21.02
CA ARG A 88 12.64 27.91 22.21
C ARG A 88 13.68 28.25 23.27
#